data_AF-A0A7C9L6R5-F1
#
_entry.id   AF-A0A7C9L6R5-F1
#
_cell.length_a   1.000
_cell.length_b   1.000
_cell.length_c   1.000
_cell.angle_alpha   90.00
_cell.angle_beta   90.00
_cell.angle_gamma   90.00
#
_symmetry.space_group_name_H-M   'P 1'
#
loop_
_entity.id
_entity.type
_entity.pdbx_description
1 polymer ?
#
loop_
_entity_poly.entity_id
_entity_poly.type
_entity_poly.pdbx_seq_one_letter_code
_entity_poly.pdbx_strand_id
1 'polypeptide(L)'
;MPDFSTFSTTTLILFAAVVVALVALLWALRRVAAVRSNLADAQVTLARLEERASGAEQREADAAAYRAQQEEQARRAHEELRAALEDERRALEQERRQVAERDTRIGELKTTLHKEREAGDEQLKLLKSVREDMEARFKALADHSVKTQGETLSKLSQERLEALLKPLRENVGKFETELRHAHQGAAKERERLKTEIEQLSAKSQAISDQAVNLTRALKGDTRQQGAWGEMILTSLLERSGLREDEEYFTQSHATDEEGRRYRPDVVVRLPGSKSLVIDSKVSLVAYERAVNAETDEERAIALRQHLTAMKAHIDGLSSKAYHRVTDETVDYVVMFLPIEGALSEALRAQGDLTGYALERHVTIATPTTLMMALRTIENVWAVERRTRNAEEIADRAGRLYDKVAGFVDAMQEVGTRLDQATRAHGTAMSRLSTGSGNVIGQVEKLRSLGAKTSKSIAVQSEDGGAIEDQGDDGEREESGEA
;
A
#
# COMPACT_ATOMS: atom_id res chain seq x y z
N MET A 1 -84.81 -133.34 12.38
CA MET A 1 -85.33 -133.43 11.00
C MET A 1 -86.77 -133.90 11.07
N PRO A 2 -87.63 -133.53 10.10
CA PRO A 2 -87.50 -132.45 9.12
C PRO A 2 -88.38 -131.25 9.59
N ASP A 3 -88.85 -130.27 8.82
CA ASP A 3 -88.61 -129.88 7.42
C ASP A 3 -88.72 -128.33 7.25
N PHE A 4 -88.63 -127.83 6.02
CA PHE A 4 -88.88 -126.45 5.60
C PHE A 4 -90.21 -126.30 4.81
N SER A 5 -90.59 -125.03 4.57
CA SER A 5 -91.69 -124.51 3.75
C SER A 5 -92.98 -124.15 4.51
N THR A 6 -93.59 -122.98 4.32
CA THR A 6 -93.40 -121.94 3.28
C THR A 6 -93.12 -120.56 3.90
N PHE A 7 -92.07 -119.87 3.44
CA PHE A 7 -91.93 -118.44 3.68
C PHE A 7 -92.98 -117.72 2.83
N SER A 8 -93.95 -117.06 3.48
CA SER A 8 -94.87 -116.17 2.77
C SER A 8 -94.06 -115.07 2.09
N THR A 9 -94.26 -114.88 0.78
CA THR A 9 -93.54 -113.89 -0.03
C THR A 9 -93.61 -112.48 0.54
N THR A 10 -94.66 -112.19 1.32
CA THR A 10 -94.87 -110.91 2.01
C THR A 10 -93.75 -110.58 3.00
N THR A 11 -93.20 -111.53 3.77
CA THR A 11 -92.17 -111.24 4.77
C THR A 11 -90.81 -110.94 4.14
N LEU A 12 -90.49 -111.61 3.02
CA LEU A 12 -89.27 -111.36 2.24
C LEU A 12 -89.31 -109.99 1.57
N ILE A 13 -90.47 -109.59 1.02
CA ILE A 13 -90.71 -108.27 0.44
C ILE A 13 -90.60 -107.18 1.51
N LEU A 14 -91.16 -107.40 2.71
CA LEU A 14 -91.11 -106.43 3.80
C LEU A 14 -89.68 -106.23 4.33
N PHE A 15 -88.90 -107.30 4.44
CA PHE A 15 -87.47 -107.23 4.78
C PHE A 15 -86.66 -106.48 3.72
N ALA A 16 -86.89 -106.77 2.43
CA ALA A 16 -86.24 -106.06 1.33
C ALA A 16 -86.58 -104.55 1.35
N ALA A 17 -87.84 -104.19 1.60
CA ALA A 17 -88.28 -102.80 1.72
C ALA A 17 -87.60 -102.07 2.89
N VAL A 18 -87.45 -102.72 4.05
CA VAL A 18 -86.71 -102.18 5.21
C VAL A 18 -85.23 -102.00 4.90
N VAL A 19 -84.59 -102.95 4.22
CA VAL A 19 -83.18 -102.84 3.80
C VAL A 19 -83.00 -101.67 2.81
N VAL A 20 -83.88 -101.52 1.82
CA VAL A 20 -83.85 -100.38 0.88
C VAL A 20 -84.07 -99.05 1.61
N ALA A 21 -85.01 -98.98 2.56
CA ALA A 21 -85.23 -97.79 3.36
C ALA A 21 -84.02 -97.43 4.25
N LEU A 22 -83.37 -98.43 4.86
CA LEU A 22 -82.14 -98.23 5.64
C LEU A 22 -80.97 -97.77 4.77
N VAL A 23 -80.78 -98.36 3.58
CA VAL A 23 -79.74 -97.93 2.63
C VAL A 23 -80.01 -96.50 2.13
N ALA A 24 -81.27 -96.16 1.83
CA ALA A 24 -81.66 -94.80 1.44
C ALA A 24 -81.44 -93.78 2.58
N LEU A 25 -81.76 -94.15 3.83
CA LEU A 25 -81.50 -93.34 5.02
C LEU A 25 -80.00 -93.14 5.25
N LEU A 26 -79.19 -94.19 5.10
CA LEU A 26 -77.74 -94.14 5.29
C LEU A 26 -77.06 -93.34 4.17
N TRP A 27 -77.58 -93.42 2.93
CA TRP A 27 -77.18 -92.55 1.82
C TRP A 27 -77.55 -91.08 2.08
N ALA A 28 -78.77 -90.82 2.55
CA ALA A 28 -79.22 -89.47 2.92
C ALA A 28 -78.40 -88.87 4.07
N LEU A 29 -78.11 -89.65 5.12
CA LEU A 29 -77.24 -89.25 6.23
C LEU A 29 -75.81 -88.97 5.76
N ARG A 30 -75.23 -89.83 4.89
CA ARG A 30 -73.93 -89.56 4.25
C ARG A 30 -73.96 -88.28 3.41
N ARG A 31 -75.04 -88.03 2.66
CA ARG A 31 -75.20 -86.83 1.84
C ARG A 31 -75.31 -85.56 2.71
N VAL A 32 -76.06 -85.61 3.82
CA VAL A 32 -76.15 -84.50 4.79
C VAL A 32 -74.81 -84.28 5.50
N ALA A 33 -74.10 -85.35 5.88
CA ALA A 33 -72.76 -85.24 6.47
C ALA A 33 -71.75 -84.62 5.48
N ALA A 34 -71.75 -85.04 4.22
CA ALA A 34 -70.90 -84.47 3.17
C ALA A 34 -71.23 -82.99 2.90
N VAL A 35 -72.52 -82.62 2.85
CA VAL A 35 -72.94 -81.21 2.72
C VAL A 35 -72.51 -80.38 3.94
N ARG A 36 -72.60 -80.93 5.16
CA ARG A 36 -72.10 -80.26 6.37
C ARG A 36 -70.58 -80.09 6.38
N SER A 37 -69.82 -81.10 5.92
CA SER A 37 -68.36 -80.99 5.76
C SER A 37 -68.02 -79.89 4.77
N ASN A 38 -68.59 -79.94 3.56
CA ASN A 38 -68.36 -78.95 2.51
C ASN A 38 -68.75 -77.53 2.95
N LEU A 39 -69.79 -77.38 3.79
CA LEU A 39 -70.19 -76.09 4.35
C LEU A 39 -69.19 -75.58 5.40
N ALA A 40 -68.67 -76.46 6.27
CA ALA A 40 -67.63 -76.11 7.23
C ALA A 40 -66.30 -75.75 6.53
N ASP A 41 -65.91 -76.52 5.52
CA ASP A 41 -64.75 -76.24 4.69
C ASP A 41 -64.91 -74.90 3.94
N ALA A 42 -66.10 -74.62 3.39
CA ALA A 42 -66.42 -73.34 2.76
C ALA A 42 -66.40 -72.15 3.74
N GLN A 43 -66.87 -72.34 4.98
CA GLN A 43 -66.78 -71.30 6.02
C GLN A 43 -65.32 -71.02 6.41
N VAL A 44 -64.48 -72.05 6.53
CA VAL A 44 -63.05 -71.90 6.82
C VAL A 44 -62.31 -71.25 5.64
N THR A 45 -62.67 -71.55 4.39
CA THR A 45 -62.07 -70.84 3.24
C THR A 45 -62.54 -69.40 3.13
N LEU A 46 -63.81 -69.10 3.43
CA LEU A 46 -64.34 -67.73 3.47
C LEU A 46 -63.58 -66.88 4.51
N ALA A 47 -63.48 -67.36 5.76
CA ALA A 47 -62.76 -66.65 6.82
C ALA A 47 -61.28 -66.38 6.46
N ARG A 48 -60.60 -67.35 5.84
CA ARG A 48 -59.23 -67.18 5.33
C ARG A 48 -59.12 -66.20 4.15
N LEU A 49 -60.17 -66.03 3.36
CA LEU A 49 -60.21 -65.04 2.28
C LEU A 49 -60.48 -63.65 2.83
N GLU A 50 -61.37 -63.51 3.82
CA GLU A 50 -61.63 -62.26 4.54
C GLU A 50 -60.38 -61.75 5.28
N GLU A 51 -59.67 -62.62 6.01
CA GLU A 51 -58.38 -62.30 6.66
C GLU A 51 -57.30 -61.86 5.65
N ARG A 52 -57.27 -62.48 4.47
CA ARG A 52 -56.35 -62.09 3.39
C ARG A 52 -56.74 -60.78 2.73
N ALA A 53 -58.05 -60.49 2.61
CA ALA A 53 -58.54 -59.24 2.05
C ALA A 53 -58.23 -58.07 2.98
N SER A 54 -58.56 -58.17 4.27
CA SER A 54 -58.22 -57.13 5.26
C SER A 54 -56.70 -56.93 5.40
N GLY A 55 -55.94 -58.02 5.37
CA GLY A 55 -54.47 -57.97 5.35
C GLY A 55 -53.86 -57.43 4.05
N ALA A 56 -54.61 -57.39 2.94
CA ALA A 56 -54.21 -56.73 1.69
C ALA A 56 -54.56 -55.23 1.72
N GLU A 57 -55.77 -54.88 2.15
CA GLU A 57 -56.22 -53.48 2.34
C GLU A 57 -55.30 -52.71 3.28
N GLN A 58 -54.89 -53.31 4.41
CA GLN A 58 -53.93 -52.70 5.34
C GLN A 58 -52.58 -52.40 4.67
N ARG A 59 -52.02 -53.35 3.90
CA ARG A 59 -50.75 -53.13 3.17
C ARG A 59 -50.88 -52.05 2.09
N GLU A 60 -52.05 -51.94 1.45
CA GLU A 60 -52.30 -50.90 0.47
C GLU A 60 -52.39 -49.51 1.13
N ALA A 61 -53.03 -49.42 2.30
CA ALA A 61 -53.09 -48.22 3.12
C ALA A 61 -51.68 -47.80 3.61
N ASP A 62 -50.89 -48.74 4.15
CA ASP A 62 -49.51 -48.49 4.59
C ASP A 62 -48.63 -48.04 3.42
N ALA A 63 -48.74 -48.69 2.25
CA ALA A 63 -48.02 -48.31 1.05
C ALA A 63 -48.48 -46.95 0.48
N ALA A 64 -49.74 -46.57 0.65
CA ALA A 64 -50.23 -45.23 0.30
C ALA A 64 -49.69 -44.16 1.25
N ALA A 65 -49.71 -44.41 2.57
CA ALA A 65 -49.17 -43.52 3.58
C ALA A 65 -47.65 -43.30 3.39
N TYR A 66 -46.89 -44.37 3.14
CA TYR A 66 -45.45 -44.27 2.87
C TYR A 66 -45.14 -43.46 1.61
N ARG A 67 -45.92 -43.63 0.53
CA ARG A 67 -45.77 -42.84 -0.70
C ARG A 67 -46.08 -41.35 -0.46
N ALA A 68 -47.15 -41.05 0.26
CA ALA A 68 -47.49 -39.67 0.63
C ALA A 68 -46.40 -39.00 1.47
N GLN A 69 -45.83 -39.73 2.45
CA GLN A 69 -44.71 -39.24 3.27
C GLN A 69 -43.45 -38.98 2.42
N GLN A 70 -43.11 -39.88 1.49
CA GLN A 70 -41.99 -39.66 0.57
C GLN A 70 -42.21 -38.46 -0.36
N GLU A 71 -43.41 -38.28 -0.90
CA GLU A 71 -43.74 -37.09 -1.70
C GLU A 71 -43.63 -35.79 -0.89
N GLU A 72 -44.08 -35.79 0.36
CA GLU A 72 -43.97 -34.61 1.23
C GLU A 72 -42.51 -34.29 1.57
N GLN A 73 -41.70 -35.30 1.89
CA GLN A 73 -40.25 -35.13 2.11
C GLN A 73 -39.54 -34.62 0.86
N ALA A 74 -39.88 -35.15 -0.32
CA ALA A 74 -39.32 -34.69 -1.59
C ALA A 74 -39.71 -33.24 -1.92
N ARG A 75 -40.96 -32.83 -1.62
CA ARG A 75 -41.40 -31.43 -1.78
C ARG A 75 -40.64 -30.49 -0.85
N ARG A 76 -40.55 -30.81 0.45
CA ARG A 76 -39.79 -30.00 1.43
C ARG A 76 -38.32 -29.85 1.03
N ALA A 77 -37.65 -30.94 0.67
CA ALA A 77 -36.27 -30.89 0.18
C ALA A 77 -36.11 -30.07 -1.10
N HIS A 78 -37.10 -30.08 -2.00
CA HIS A 78 -37.09 -29.24 -3.20
C HIS A 78 -37.33 -27.76 -2.87
N GLU A 79 -38.15 -27.44 -1.87
CA GLU A 79 -38.37 -26.06 -1.40
C GLU A 79 -37.12 -25.50 -0.69
N GLU A 80 -36.50 -26.27 0.20
CA GLU A 80 -35.22 -25.94 0.83
C GLU A 80 -34.10 -25.71 -0.20
N LEU A 81 -33.97 -26.60 -1.20
CA LEU A 81 -33.00 -26.46 -2.28
C LEU A 81 -33.26 -25.22 -3.16
N ARG A 82 -34.54 -24.85 -3.38
CA ARG A 82 -34.88 -23.61 -4.09
C ARG A 82 -34.50 -22.37 -3.30
N ALA A 83 -34.80 -22.34 -1.99
CA ALA A 83 -34.42 -21.23 -1.13
C ALA A 83 -32.89 -21.03 -1.10
N ALA A 84 -32.12 -22.12 -0.92
CA ALA A 84 -30.66 -22.07 -0.97
C ALA A 84 -30.13 -21.58 -2.33
N LEU A 85 -30.73 -22.00 -3.45
CA LEU A 85 -30.35 -21.52 -4.78
C LEU A 85 -30.66 -20.03 -5.00
N GLU A 86 -31.74 -19.51 -4.41
CA GLU A 86 -32.08 -18.09 -4.47
C GLU A 86 -31.14 -17.22 -3.65
N ASP A 87 -30.76 -17.65 -2.45
CA ASP A 87 -29.80 -16.92 -1.62
C ASP A 87 -28.38 -16.96 -2.21
N GLU A 88 -27.94 -18.10 -2.77
CA GLU A 88 -26.66 -18.20 -3.49
C GLU A 88 -26.63 -17.29 -4.73
N ARG A 89 -27.76 -17.16 -5.45
CA ARG A 89 -27.90 -16.21 -6.57
C ARG A 89 -27.79 -14.76 -6.11
N ARG A 90 -28.41 -14.41 -4.96
CA ARG A 90 -28.31 -13.06 -4.39
C ARG A 90 -26.88 -12.73 -3.96
N ALA A 91 -26.17 -13.68 -3.33
CA ALA A 91 -24.76 -13.53 -2.98
C ALA A 91 -23.90 -13.30 -4.24
N LEU A 92 -24.07 -14.12 -5.28
CA LEU A 92 -23.37 -13.98 -6.55
C LEU A 92 -23.67 -12.64 -7.26
N GLU A 93 -24.91 -12.15 -7.21
CA GLU A 93 -25.27 -10.83 -7.74
C GLU A 93 -24.63 -9.69 -6.94
N GLN A 94 -24.58 -9.80 -5.61
CA GLN A 94 -23.92 -8.81 -4.75
C GLN A 94 -22.41 -8.77 -5.00
N GLU A 95 -21.75 -9.92 -5.14
CA GLU A 95 -20.33 -9.97 -5.45
C GLU A 95 -20.01 -9.42 -6.85
N ARG A 96 -20.85 -9.73 -7.86
CA ARG A 96 -20.76 -9.12 -9.19
C ARG A 96 -20.89 -7.59 -9.15
N ARG A 97 -21.76 -7.03 -8.30
CA ARG A 97 -21.87 -5.57 -8.10
C ARG A 97 -20.58 -5.01 -7.50
N GLN A 98 -20.03 -5.63 -6.46
CA GLN A 98 -18.77 -5.18 -5.87
C GLN A 98 -17.59 -5.24 -6.86
N VAL A 99 -17.55 -6.25 -7.74
CA VAL A 99 -16.54 -6.32 -8.81
C VAL A 99 -16.71 -5.16 -9.79
N ALA A 100 -17.93 -4.87 -10.24
CA ALA A 100 -18.20 -3.73 -11.12
C ALA A 100 -17.84 -2.38 -10.47
N GLU A 101 -18.15 -2.19 -9.18
CA GLU A 101 -17.74 -1.00 -8.42
C GLU A 101 -16.20 -0.89 -8.32
N ARG A 102 -15.50 -2.00 -8.05
CA ARG A 102 -14.02 -2.04 -8.05
C ARG A 102 -13.44 -1.70 -9.43
N ASP A 103 -14.00 -2.24 -10.52
CA ASP A 103 -13.54 -1.96 -11.88
C ASP A 103 -13.77 -0.49 -12.27
N THR A 104 -14.93 0.09 -11.94
CA THR A 104 -15.17 1.54 -12.15
C THR A 104 -14.18 2.39 -11.35
N ARG A 105 -13.91 2.04 -10.08
CA ARG A 105 -12.94 2.74 -9.24
C ARG A 105 -11.51 2.65 -9.78
N ILE A 106 -11.13 1.49 -10.34
CA ILE A 106 -9.84 1.31 -11.03
C ILE A 106 -9.78 2.17 -12.30
N GLY A 107 -10.89 2.32 -13.04
CA GLY A 107 -11.00 3.22 -14.17
C GLY A 107 -10.82 4.70 -13.80
N GLU A 108 -11.51 5.16 -12.76
CA GLU A 108 -11.35 6.51 -12.18
C GLU A 108 -9.90 6.78 -11.79
N LEU A 109 -9.28 5.89 -11.00
CA LEU A 109 -7.90 6.03 -10.55
C LEU A 109 -6.90 6.04 -11.70
N LYS A 110 -7.08 5.21 -12.73
CA LYS A 110 -6.25 5.23 -13.95
C LYS A 110 -6.36 6.56 -14.70
N THR A 111 -7.57 7.11 -14.78
CA THR A 111 -7.83 8.40 -15.46
C THR A 111 -7.20 9.56 -14.68
N THR A 112 -7.32 9.58 -13.35
CA THR A 112 -6.67 10.57 -12.48
C THR A 112 -5.15 10.52 -12.61
N LEU A 113 -4.56 9.32 -12.52
CA LEU A 113 -3.12 9.11 -12.69
C LEU A 113 -2.62 9.55 -14.08
N HIS A 114 -3.44 9.38 -15.13
CA HIS A 114 -3.10 9.83 -16.47
C HIS A 114 -3.07 11.37 -16.56
N LYS A 115 -4.07 12.05 -15.99
CA LYS A 115 -4.12 13.52 -15.94
C LYS A 115 -2.98 14.13 -15.13
N GLU A 116 -2.61 13.52 -13.99
CA GLU A 116 -1.45 13.96 -13.20
C GLU A 116 -0.14 13.85 -14.00
N ARG A 117 0.02 12.79 -14.81
CA ARG A 117 1.18 12.63 -15.69
C ARG A 117 1.20 13.66 -16.81
N GLU A 118 0.07 13.93 -17.46
CA GLU A 118 -0.03 14.95 -18.50
C GLU A 118 0.30 16.34 -17.95
N ALA A 119 -0.21 16.69 -16.77
CA ALA A 119 0.12 17.94 -16.08
C ALA A 119 1.62 18.05 -15.74
N GLY A 120 2.24 16.95 -15.27
CA GLY A 120 3.68 16.89 -15.03
C GLY A 120 4.53 17.06 -16.30
N ASP A 121 4.10 16.45 -17.42
CA ASP A 121 4.75 16.61 -18.72
C ASP A 121 4.58 18.04 -19.29
N GLU A 122 3.45 18.71 -19.04
CA GLU A 122 3.27 20.13 -19.36
C GLU A 122 4.17 21.04 -18.51
N GLN A 123 4.31 20.78 -17.21
CA GLN A 123 5.26 21.51 -16.35
C GLN A 123 6.72 21.29 -16.79
N LEU A 124 7.09 20.08 -17.22
CA LEU A 124 8.42 19.81 -17.81
C LEU A 124 8.65 20.56 -19.13
N LYS A 125 7.62 20.66 -19.99
CA LYS A 125 7.70 21.49 -21.21
C LYS A 125 7.84 22.98 -20.88
N LEU A 126 7.10 23.47 -19.88
CA LEU A 126 7.20 24.85 -19.42
C LEU A 126 8.59 25.17 -18.88
N LEU A 127 9.18 24.30 -18.03
CA LEU A 127 10.55 24.46 -17.54
C LEU A 127 11.58 24.47 -18.69
N LYS A 128 11.43 23.58 -19.68
CA LYS A 128 12.28 23.61 -20.89
C LYS A 128 12.16 24.91 -21.66
N SER A 129 10.94 25.40 -21.88
CA SER A 129 10.67 26.67 -22.55
C SER A 129 11.31 27.83 -21.80
N VAL A 130 11.13 27.92 -20.48
CA VAL A 130 11.75 28.95 -19.64
C VAL A 130 13.28 28.89 -19.72
N ARG A 131 13.87 27.68 -19.69
CA ARG A 131 15.32 27.50 -19.84
C ARG A 131 15.83 27.96 -21.21
N GLU A 132 15.15 27.61 -22.28
CA GLU A 132 15.52 28.01 -23.65
C GLU A 132 15.37 29.52 -23.87
N ASP A 133 14.33 30.13 -23.28
CA ASP A 133 14.11 31.58 -23.31
C ASP A 133 15.16 32.34 -22.47
N MET A 134 15.57 31.79 -21.32
CA MET A 134 16.72 32.30 -20.54
C MET A 134 18.03 32.18 -21.32
N GLU A 135 18.28 31.06 -21.99
CA GLU A 135 19.50 30.83 -22.78
C GLU A 135 19.59 31.80 -23.97
N ALA A 136 18.47 32.06 -24.64
CA ALA A 136 18.36 33.06 -25.71
C ALA A 136 18.59 34.50 -25.21
N ARG A 137 17.94 34.88 -24.10
CA ARG A 137 18.12 36.21 -23.47
C ARG A 137 19.55 36.43 -22.98
N PHE A 138 20.16 35.41 -22.37
CA PHE A 138 21.54 35.47 -21.90
C PHE A 138 22.53 35.62 -23.07
N LYS A 139 22.29 34.93 -24.19
CA LYS A 139 23.09 35.08 -25.41
C LYS A 139 22.98 36.49 -26.01
N ALA A 140 21.78 37.05 -26.07
CA ALA A 140 21.58 38.43 -26.51
C ALA A 140 22.27 39.45 -25.58
N LEU A 141 22.26 39.21 -24.27
CA LEU A 141 22.94 40.05 -23.28
C LEU A 141 24.47 39.95 -23.43
N ALA A 142 25.01 38.75 -23.67
CA ALA A 142 26.42 38.52 -23.93
C ALA A 142 26.88 39.19 -25.22
N ASP A 143 26.15 39.03 -26.33
CA ASP A 143 26.46 39.68 -27.62
C ASP A 143 26.44 41.22 -27.50
N HIS A 144 25.54 41.77 -26.68
CA HIS A 144 25.48 43.21 -26.39
C HIS A 144 26.64 43.68 -25.49
N SER A 145 27.04 42.89 -24.48
CA SER A 145 28.15 43.23 -23.59
C SER A 145 29.51 43.14 -24.31
N VAL A 146 29.71 42.12 -25.13
CA VAL A 146 30.95 41.91 -25.93
C VAL A 146 31.14 42.99 -26.99
N LYS A 147 30.05 43.54 -27.57
CA LYS A 147 30.14 44.69 -28.49
C LYS A 147 30.51 46.01 -27.83
N THR A 148 30.40 46.10 -26.50
CA THR A 148 30.51 47.37 -25.77
C THR A 148 31.82 47.50 -24.98
N GLN A 149 32.54 46.41 -24.71
CA GLN A 149 33.83 46.38 -24.00
C GLN A 149 34.87 45.54 -24.76
N GLY A 150 36.10 46.08 -24.86
CA GLY A 150 37.08 45.68 -25.89
C GLY A 150 37.64 44.26 -25.84
N GLU A 151 38.14 43.81 -27.00
CA GLU A 151 38.56 42.45 -27.33
C GLU A 151 39.57 41.82 -26.33
N THR A 152 40.46 42.64 -25.76
CA THR A 152 41.52 42.20 -24.83
C THR A 152 40.98 41.83 -23.45
N LEU A 153 39.92 42.49 -22.97
CA LEU A 153 39.28 42.13 -21.70
C LEU A 153 38.29 40.97 -21.90
N SER A 154 37.65 40.89 -23.08
CA SER A 154 36.70 39.85 -23.44
C SER A 154 37.31 38.45 -23.31
N LYS A 155 38.48 38.17 -23.91
CA LYS A 155 39.08 36.82 -23.86
C LYS A 155 39.40 36.34 -22.44
N LEU A 156 40.05 37.18 -21.64
CA LEU A 156 40.45 36.82 -20.27
C LEU A 156 39.25 36.68 -19.32
N SER A 157 38.19 37.46 -19.55
CA SER A 157 36.92 37.34 -18.82
C SER A 157 36.17 36.06 -19.23
N GLN A 158 36.08 35.78 -20.53
CA GLN A 158 35.34 34.66 -21.10
C GLN A 158 35.92 33.31 -20.67
N GLU A 159 37.24 33.10 -20.75
CA GLU A 159 37.88 31.85 -20.28
C GLU A 159 37.67 31.61 -18.78
N ARG A 160 37.68 32.67 -17.96
CA ARG A 160 37.48 32.57 -16.50
C ARG A 160 36.01 32.39 -16.12
N LEU A 161 35.07 33.06 -16.79
CA LEU A 161 33.64 32.83 -16.60
C LEU A 161 33.24 31.43 -17.07
N GLU A 162 33.76 30.96 -18.20
CA GLU A 162 33.47 29.63 -18.72
C GLU A 162 34.02 28.53 -17.80
N ALA A 163 35.22 28.73 -17.21
CA ALA A 163 35.76 27.84 -16.18
C ALA A 163 34.93 27.81 -14.88
N LEU A 164 34.25 28.90 -14.50
CA LEU A 164 33.37 28.97 -13.33
C LEU A 164 31.94 28.49 -13.62
N LEU A 165 31.43 28.71 -14.83
CA LEU A 165 30.08 28.34 -15.25
C LEU A 165 29.98 26.87 -15.68
N LYS A 166 31.05 26.27 -16.21
CA LYS A 166 31.05 24.88 -16.65
C LYS A 166 30.72 23.89 -15.51
N PRO A 167 31.32 23.97 -14.31
CA PRO A 167 30.91 23.16 -13.16
C PRO A 167 29.45 23.40 -12.75
N LEU A 168 28.97 24.65 -12.81
CA LEU A 168 27.57 24.98 -12.48
C LEU A 168 26.59 24.37 -13.48
N ARG A 169 26.86 24.49 -14.79
CA ARG A 169 26.03 23.94 -15.87
C ARG A 169 26.03 22.41 -15.86
N GLU A 170 27.18 21.79 -15.60
CA GLU A 170 27.29 20.34 -15.40
C GLU A 170 26.56 19.86 -14.15
N ASN A 171 26.62 20.59 -13.03
CA ASN A 171 25.94 20.22 -11.78
C ASN A 171 24.42 20.44 -11.87
N VAL A 172 23.95 21.51 -12.52
CA VAL A 172 22.51 21.73 -12.79
C VAL A 172 21.97 20.70 -13.78
N GLY A 173 22.74 20.35 -14.83
CA GLY A 173 22.36 19.26 -15.75
C GLY A 173 22.31 17.89 -15.07
N LYS A 174 23.24 17.61 -14.15
CA LYS A 174 23.18 16.43 -13.27
C LYS A 174 21.96 16.48 -12.36
N PHE A 175 21.67 17.61 -11.73
CA PHE A 175 20.47 17.77 -10.88
C PHE A 175 19.16 17.58 -11.65
N GLU A 176 19.04 18.12 -12.87
CA GLU A 176 17.90 17.88 -13.76
C GLU A 176 17.77 16.39 -14.10
N THR A 177 18.90 15.70 -14.29
CA THR A 177 18.94 14.27 -14.61
C THR A 177 18.58 13.40 -13.39
N GLU A 178 19.13 13.70 -12.22
CA GLU A 178 18.81 13.07 -10.93
C GLU A 178 17.32 13.24 -10.58
N LEU A 179 16.77 14.45 -10.72
CA LEU A 179 15.36 14.74 -10.47
C LEU A 179 14.45 13.97 -11.45
N ARG A 180 14.83 13.91 -12.73
CA ARG A 180 14.10 13.11 -13.74
C ARG A 180 14.19 11.61 -13.46
N HIS A 181 15.34 11.13 -12.99
CA HIS A 181 15.51 9.75 -12.50
C HIS A 181 14.67 9.46 -11.25
N ALA A 182 14.56 10.39 -10.30
CA ALA A 182 13.72 10.25 -9.12
C ALA A 182 12.23 10.10 -9.48
N HIS A 183 11.73 10.86 -10.45
CA HIS A 183 10.35 10.71 -10.93
C HIS A 183 10.13 9.43 -11.76
N GLN A 184 11.10 9.02 -12.58
CA GLN A 184 10.98 7.81 -13.41
C GLN A 184 11.21 6.50 -12.62
N GLY A 185 11.92 6.55 -11.49
CA GLY A 185 12.24 5.39 -10.66
C GLY A 185 11.03 4.70 -10.02
N ALA A 186 9.90 5.40 -9.84
CA ALA A 186 8.77 4.94 -9.04
C ALA A 186 8.17 3.57 -9.43
N ALA A 187 8.27 3.15 -10.70
CA ALA A 187 7.83 1.82 -11.12
C ALA A 187 8.79 0.71 -10.66
N LYS A 188 10.11 0.93 -10.81
CA LYS A 188 11.18 0.03 -10.33
C LYS A 188 11.24 0.00 -8.81
N GLU A 189 11.03 1.14 -8.16
CA GLU A 189 10.95 1.26 -6.70
C GLU A 189 9.79 0.42 -6.15
N ARG A 190 8.62 0.43 -6.81
CA ARG A 190 7.47 -0.43 -6.45
C ARG A 190 7.73 -1.92 -6.66
N GLU A 191 8.40 -2.30 -7.74
CA GLU A 191 8.80 -3.69 -7.98
C GLU A 191 9.80 -4.17 -6.92
N ARG A 192 10.81 -3.36 -6.62
CA ARG A 192 11.78 -3.61 -5.55
C ARG A 192 11.11 -3.70 -4.18
N LEU A 193 10.24 -2.74 -3.85
CA LEU A 193 9.48 -2.73 -2.59
C LEU A 193 8.60 -3.98 -2.47
N LYS A 194 7.94 -4.43 -3.56
CA LYS A 194 7.19 -5.69 -3.59
C LYS A 194 8.11 -6.87 -3.26
N THR A 195 9.29 -6.96 -3.88
CA THR A 195 10.25 -8.05 -3.61
C THR A 195 10.80 -8.00 -2.18
N GLU A 196 11.11 -6.82 -1.64
CA GLU A 196 11.56 -6.66 -0.25
C GLU A 196 10.43 -7.01 0.75
N ILE A 197 9.17 -6.65 0.45
CA ILE A 197 7.98 -7.06 1.22
C ILE A 197 7.77 -8.57 1.15
N GLU A 198 7.89 -9.22 -0.03
CA GLU A 198 7.76 -10.67 -0.18
C GLU A 198 8.83 -11.43 0.64
N GLN A 199 10.09 -10.99 0.58
CA GLN A 199 11.17 -11.59 1.38
C GLN A 199 10.98 -11.37 2.90
N LEU A 200 10.46 -10.21 3.29
CA LEU A 200 10.24 -9.88 4.70
C LEU A 200 8.98 -10.55 5.26
N SER A 201 7.95 -10.74 4.43
CA SER A 201 6.78 -11.57 4.70
C SER A 201 7.18 -13.03 4.93
N ALA A 202 8.04 -13.60 4.07
CA ALA A 202 8.58 -14.96 4.28
C ALA A 202 9.39 -15.08 5.58
N LYS A 203 10.17 -14.05 5.96
CA LYS A 203 10.86 -14.00 7.26
C LYS A 203 9.89 -13.84 8.43
N SER A 204 8.79 -13.11 8.26
CA SER A 204 7.75 -12.95 9.28
C SER A 204 6.98 -14.26 9.49
N GLN A 205 6.66 -14.98 8.42
CA GLN A 205 6.10 -16.34 8.49
C GLN A 205 7.02 -17.29 9.28
N ALA A 206 8.34 -17.25 9.05
CA ALA A 206 9.28 -18.05 9.83
C ALA A 206 9.27 -17.69 11.34
N ILE A 207 9.05 -16.42 11.69
CA ILE A 207 8.84 -15.98 13.08
C ILE A 207 7.48 -16.49 13.61
N SER A 208 6.41 -16.44 12.81
CA SER A 208 5.09 -17.03 13.13
C SER A 208 5.16 -18.55 13.37
N ASP A 209 5.96 -19.28 12.60
CA ASP A 209 6.15 -20.73 12.77
C ASP A 209 6.96 -21.06 14.03
N GLN A 210 7.97 -20.22 14.34
CA GLN A 210 8.67 -20.27 15.62
C GLN A 210 7.74 -19.94 16.80
N ALA A 211 6.76 -19.03 16.61
CA ALA A 211 5.75 -18.69 17.62
C ALA A 211 4.93 -19.89 18.06
N VAL A 212 4.45 -20.70 17.11
CA VAL A 212 3.66 -21.90 17.41
C VAL A 212 4.48 -22.91 18.21
N ASN A 213 5.76 -23.10 17.85
CA ASN A 213 6.64 -24.03 18.57
C ASN A 213 7.00 -23.52 19.97
N LEU A 214 7.27 -22.22 20.15
CA LEU A 214 7.56 -21.65 21.46
C LEU A 214 6.31 -21.62 22.36
N THR A 215 5.12 -21.41 21.80
CA THR A 215 3.85 -21.44 22.57
C THR A 215 3.59 -22.83 23.16
N ARG A 216 3.98 -23.90 22.46
CA ARG A 216 3.97 -25.27 23.00
C ARG A 216 4.99 -25.48 24.12
N ALA A 217 6.12 -24.75 24.10
CA ALA A 217 7.17 -24.84 25.11
C ALA A 217 6.89 -23.98 26.36
N LEU A 218 6.28 -22.80 26.21
CA LEU A 218 5.94 -21.85 27.29
C LEU A 218 4.56 -22.11 27.91
N LYS A 219 4.21 -23.39 28.11
CA LYS A 219 2.93 -23.82 28.66
C LYS A 219 2.73 -23.27 30.08
N GLY A 220 1.65 -22.50 30.29
CA GLY A 220 1.22 -22.03 31.61
C GLY A 220 1.84 -20.74 32.18
N ASP A 221 2.86 -20.14 31.55
CA ASP A 221 3.44 -18.86 32.04
C ASP A 221 2.96 -17.67 31.19
N THR A 222 1.87 -17.04 31.65
CA THR A 222 1.27 -15.85 31.03
C THR A 222 2.20 -14.63 31.01
N ARG A 223 3.15 -14.55 31.95
CA ARG A 223 4.10 -13.41 32.03
C ARG A 223 5.20 -13.56 30.97
N GLN A 224 5.72 -14.77 30.78
CA GLN A 224 6.68 -15.06 29.71
C GLN A 224 6.03 -14.89 28.33
N GLN A 225 4.77 -15.32 28.14
CA GLN A 225 4.03 -15.11 26.90
C GLN A 225 3.87 -13.61 26.55
N GLY A 226 3.51 -12.77 27.54
CA GLY A 226 3.41 -11.32 27.34
C GLY A 226 4.74 -10.67 26.96
N ALA A 227 5.81 -10.95 27.72
CA ALA A 227 7.15 -10.44 27.42
C ALA A 227 7.68 -10.90 26.05
N TRP A 228 7.27 -12.09 25.60
CA TRP A 228 7.64 -12.59 24.28
C TRP A 228 6.84 -11.92 23.14
N GLY A 229 5.56 -11.60 23.35
CA GLY A 229 4.77 -10.78 22.43
C GLY A 229 5.37 -9.38 22.24
N GLU A 230 5.79 -8.74 23.35
CA GLU A 230 6.52 -7.46 23.32
C GLU A 230 7.85 -7.59 22.56
N MET A 231 8.64 -8.66 22.79
CA MET A 231 9.90 -8.92 22.06
C MET A 231 9.71 -9.05 20.53
N ILE A 232 8.64 -9.71 20.07
CA ILE A 232 8.35 -9.74 18.62
C ILE A 232 8.03 -8.33 18.12
N LEU A 233 7.17 -7.58 18.82
CA LEU A 233 6.78 -6.24 18.39
C LEU A 233 8.02 -5.34 18.23
N THR A 234 8.95 -5.34 19.18
CA THR A 234 10.23 -4.63 19.07
C THR A 234 11.04 -5.10 17.84
N SER A 235 11.20 -6.41 17.66
CA SER A 235 11.92 -6.98 16.50
C SER A 235 11.26 -6.62 15.16
N LEU A 236 9.93 -6.47 15.09
CA LEU A 236 9.23 -6.01 13.90
C LEU A 236 9.48 -4.52 13.64
N LEU A 237 9.50 -3.68 14.68
CA LEU A 237 9.79 -2.25 14.56
C LEU A 237 11.23 -2.01 14.10
N GLU A 238 12.22 -2.64 14.75
CA GLU A 238 13.64 -2.62 14.32
C GLU A 238 13.81 -3.02 12.85
N ARG A 239 13.06 -4.03 12.39
CA ARG A 239 13.14 -4.57 11.02
C ARG A 239 12.27 -3.82 10.01
N SER A 240 11.38 -2.94 10.46
CA SER A 240 10.52 -2.14 9.57
C SER A 240 11.30 -1.06 8.81
N GLY A 241 12.42 -0.60 9.37
CA GLY A 241 13.19 0.55 8.87
C GLY A 241 12.76 1.90 9.46
N LEU A 242 11.69 1.93 10.27
CA LEU A 242 11.33 3.09 11.07
C LEU A 242 12.39 3.36 12.14
N ARG A 243 12.54 4.63 12.53
CA ARG A 243 13.52 5.10 13.52
C ARG A 243 12.87 5.33 14.89
N GLU A 244 13.47 4.78 15.93
CA GLU A 244 13.05 5.01 17.32
C GLU A 244 13.25 6.49 17.70
N ASP A 245 12.42 7.02 18.59
CA ASP A 245 12.37 8.41 19.04
C ASP A 245 12.11 9.48 17.94
N GLU A 246 11.90 9.06 16.68
CA GLU A 246 11.46 9.94 15.58
C GLU A 246 10.13 9.49 14.97
N GLU A 247 10.08 8.23 14.51
CA GLU A 247 8.98 7.67 13.71
C GLU A 247 8.19 6.62 14.49
N TYR A 248 8.78 5.98 15.50
CA TYR A 248 8.06 5.23 16.51
C TYR A 248 8.63 5.48 17.92
N PHE A 249 7.76 5.33 18.92
CA PHE A 249 8.05 5.59 20.32
C PHE A 249 7.64 4.37 21.13
N THR A 250 8.63 3.72 21.74
CA THR A 250 8.43 2.73 22.80
C THR A 250 8.21 3.45 24.14
N GLN A 251 7.76 2.76 25.18
CA GLN A 251 7.24 3.37 26.41
C GLN A 251 8.22 4.31 27.15
N SER A 252 8.13 5.62 26.89
CA SER A 252 8.66 6.66 27.79
C SER A 252 7.64 7.02 28.88
N HIS A 253 8.10 7.57 30.01
CA HIS A 253 7.30 7.65 31.24
C HIS A 253 6.29 8.82 31.30
N ALA A 254 5.26 8.83 30.45
CA ALA A 254 4.15 9.80 30.53
C ALA A 254 3.09 9.43 31.60
N THR A 255 2.66 10.39 32.42
CA THR A 255 1.60 10.21 33.43
C THR A 255 0.50 11.24 33.16
N ASP A 256 -0.74 10.77 33.03
CA ASP A 256 -1.94 11.60 32.84
C ASP A 256 -2.23 12.47 34.08
N GLU A 257 -2.84 13.64 33.87
CA GLU A 257 -3.15 14.63 34.92
C GLU A 257 -4.08 14.06 36.01
N GLU A 258 -4.89 13.06 35.65
CA GLU A 258 -5.82 12.37 36.56
C GLU A 258 -5.20 11.11 37.21
N GLY A 259 -3.89 10.89 37.07
CA GLY A 259 -3.15 9.80 37.71
C GLY A 259 -3.46 8.39 37.18
N ARG A 260 -4.27 8.27 36.12
CA ARG A 260 -4.65 7.00 35.51
C ARG A 260 -3.61 6.58 34.47
N ARG A 261 -2.97 5.41 34.65
CA ARG A 261 -2.03 4.85 33.67
C ARG A 261 -2.77 4.27 32.47
N TYR A 262 -3.06 5.10 31.48
CA TYR A 262 -3.35 4.67 30.12
C TYR A 262 -2.10 4.87 29.27
N ARG A 263 -1.39 3.78 28.95
CA ARG A 263 -0.20 3.82 28.11
C ARG A 263 -0.35 2.82 26.96
N PRO A 264 -0.30 3.26 25.69
CA PRO A 264 -0.08 2.36 24.57
C PRO A 264 1.30 1.68 24.70
N ASP A 265 1.47 0.51 24.07
CA ASP A 265 2.77 -0.17 24.09
C ASP A 265 3.76 0.49 23.13
N VAL A 266 3.27 0.85 21.94
CA VAL A 266 4.03 1.60 20.94
C VAL A 266 3.11 2.63 20.25
N VAL A 267 3.65 3.81 19.96
CA VAL A 267 3.03 4.81 19.07
C VAL A 267 3.91 4.96 17.83
N VAL A 268 3.33 4.84 16.65
CA VAL A 268 4.00 5.05 15.35
C VAL A 268 3.45 6.32 14.72
N ARG A 269 4.32 7.29 14.43
CA ARG A 269 3.95 8.53 13.76
C ARG A 269 3.79 8.32 12.27
N LEU A 270 2.79 8.97 11.70
CA LEU A 270 2.49 9.02 10.28
C LEU A 270 2.71 10.47 9.77
N PRO A 271 3.13 10.65 8.51
CA PRO A 271 3.14 11.98 7.89
C PRO A 271 1.77 12.64 7.94
N GLY A 272 1.74 13.96 8.16
CA GLY A 272 0.51 14.74 8.32
C GLY A 272 -0.06 14.79 9.74
N SER A 273 0.78 14.69 10.78
CA SER A 273 0.41 14.83 12.20
C SER A 273 -0.65 13.84 12.68
N LYS A 274 -0.51 12.59 12.21
CA LYS A 274 -1.36 11.46 12.59
C LYS A 274 -0.53 10.41 13.32
N SER A 275 -1.14 9.70 14.25
CA SER A 275 -0.50 8.62 15.00
C SER A 275 -1.29 7.31 14.89
N LEU A 276 -0.55 6.20 14.84
CA LEU A 276 -1.04 4.84 14.91
C LEU A 276 -0.62 4.24 16.27
N VAL A 277 -1.58 3.73 17.03
CA VAL A 277 -1.31 3.09 18.33
C VAL A 277 -1.24 1.58 18.16
N ILE A 278 -0.28 0.91 18.80
CA ILE A 278 -0.18 -0.55 18.85
C ILE A 278 -0.28 -1.02 20.32
N ASP A 279 -1.16 -1.98 20.58
CA ASP A 279 -1.31 -2.68 21.87
C ASP A 279 -1.05 -4.17 21.63
N SER A 280 -0.14 -4.76 22.41
CA SER A 280 0.37 -6.13 22.23
C SER A 280 -0.22 -7.14 23.22
N LYS A 281 -1.10 -6.71 24.12
CA LYS A 281 -1.49 -7.44 25.33
C LYS A 281 -2.70 -8.35 25.12
N VAL A 282 -2.67 -9.13 24.04
CA VAL A 282 -3.69 -10.14 23.75
C VAL A 282 -3.41 -11.43 24.53
N SER A 283 -4.37 -11.87 25.34
CA SER A 283 -4.25 -13.12 26.08
C SER A 283 -4.40 -14.34 25.16
N LEU A 284 -3.37 -15.18 25.11
CA LEU A 284 -3.31 -16.39 24.29
C LEU A 284 -3.64 -17.69 25.05
N VAL A 285 -4.00 -17.59 26.34
CA VAL A 285 -4.24 -18.74 27.24
C VAL A 285 -5.36 -19.67 26.75
N ALA A 286 -6.36 -19.16 26.04
CA ALA A 286 -7.41 -19.98 25.46
C ALA A 286 -6.96 -20.68 24.17
N TYR A 287 -6.15 -20.00 23.34
CA TYR A 287 -5.54 -20.61 22.15
C TYR A 287 -4.51 -21.70 22.52
N GLU A 288 -3.66 -21.46 23.52
CA GLU A 288 -2.69 -22.45 24.02
C GLU A 288 -3.39 -23.73 24.49
N ARG A 289 -4.48 -23.60 25.28
CA ARG A 289 -5.33 -24.72 25.67
C ARG A 289 -6.00 -25.43 24.48
N ALA A 290 -6.36 -24.71 23.41
CA ALA A 290 -6.91 -25.34 22.20
C ALA A 290 -5.86 -26.10 21.38
N VAL A 291 -4.62 -25.62 21.33
CA VAL A 291 -3.50 -26.29 20.65
C VAL A 291 -3.02 -27.52 21.43
N ASN A 292 -3.17 -27.51 22.75
CA ASN A 292 -2.74 -28.57 23.67
C ASN A 292 -3.89 -29.45 24.20
N ALA A 293 -5.08 -29.39 23.59
CA ALA A 293 -6.23 -30.22 23.95
C ALA A 293 -6.05 -31.67 23.48
N GLU A 294 -6.51 -32.63 24.28
CA GLU A 294 -6.42 -34.07 23.94
C GLU A 294 -7.67 -34.58 23.22
N THR A 295 -8.79 -33.84 23.31
CA THR A 295 -10.08 -34.14 22.66
C THR A 295 -10.58 -32.99 21.79
N ASP A 296 -11.38 -33.31 20.76
CA ASP A 296 -11.99 -32.31 19.88
C ASP A 296 -13.02 -31.44 20.61
N GLU A 297 -13.70 -31.99 21.63
CA GLU A 297 -14.62 -31.27 22.50
C GLU A 297 -13.92 -30.18 23.31
N GLU A 298 -12.80 -30.51 23.97
CA GLU A 298 -11.98 -29.55 24.72
C GLU A 298 -11.40 -28.47 23.80
N ARG A 299 -10.92 -28.89 22.62
CA ARG A 299 -10.42 -27.98 21.57
C ARG A 299 -11.50 -26.99 21.16
N ALA A 300 -12.72 -27.46 20.89
CA ALA A 300 -13.84 -26.61 20.50
C ALA A 300 -14.26 -25.62 21.61
N ILE A 301 -14.25 -26.05 22.87
CA ILE A 301 -14.53 -25.17 24.03
C ILE A 301 -13.44 -24.09 24.16
N ALA A 302 -12.17 -24.46 24.06
CA ALA A 302 -11.04 -23.55 24.18
C ALA A 302 -11.00 -22.51 23.04
N LEU A 303 -11.31 -22.90 21.79
CA LEU A 303 -11.42 -21.97 20.67
C LEU A 303 -12.56 -20.96 20.82
N ARG A 304 -13.72 -21.35 21.38
CA ARG A 304 -14.80 -20.40 21.71
C ARG A 304 -14.36 -19.39 22.75
N GLN A 305 -13.64 -19.84 23.80
CA GLN A 305 -13.09 -18.95 24.83
C GLN A 305 -12.05 -17.98 24.24
N HIS A 306 -11.24 -18.41 23.27
CA HIS A 306 -10.28 -17.56 22.55
C HIS A 306 -10.98 -16.45 21.77
N LEU A 307 -12.00 -16.80 20.97
CA LEU A 307 -12.82 -15.81 20.25
C LEU A 307 -13.49 -14.81 21.20
N THR A 308 -14.03 -15.26 22.33
CA THR A 308 -14.61 -14.39 23.37
C THR A 308 -13.56 -13.44 23.97
N ALA A 309 -12.36 -13.93 24.27
CA ALA A 309 -11.27 -13.12 24.80
C ALA A 309 -10.79 -12.06 23.80
N MET A 310 -10.69 -12.42 22.51
CA MET A 310 -10.35 -11.47 21.44
C MET A 310 -11.39 -10.35 21.34
N LYS A 311 -12.69 -10.66 21.32
CA LYS A 311 -13.75 -9.63 21.31
C LYS A 311 -13.70 -8.70 22.52
N ALA A 312 -13.57 -9.27 23.72
CA ALA A 312 -13.46 -8.47 24.94
C ALA A 312 -12.25 -7.54 24.92
N HIS A 313 -11.14 -7.95 24.29
CA HIS A 313 -9.98 -7.09 24.09
C HIS A 313 -10.22 -6.01 23.03
N ILE A 314 -10.90 -6.31 21.91
CA ILE A 314 -11.33 -5.33 20.90
C ILE A 314 -12.23 -4.25 21.51
N ASP A 315 -13.27 -4.64 22.25
CA ASP A 315 -14.16 -3.71 22.96
C ASP A 315 -13.39 -2.89 24.02
N GLY A 316 -12.45 -3.54 24.71
CA GLY A 316 -11.54 -2.92 25.67
C GLY A 316 -10.53 -1.95 25.05
N LEU A 317 -10.15 -2.10 23.78
CA LEU A 317 -9.32 -1.15 23.03
C LEU A 317 -10.14 0.01 22.49
N SER A 318 -11.32 -0.27 21.93
CA SER A 318 -12.24 0.73 21.39
C SER A 318 -12.71 1.75 22.43
N SER A 319 -12.91 1.30 23.67
CA SER A 319 -13.29 2.15 24.80
C SER A 319 -12.14 2.97 25.42
N LYS A 320 -10.88 2.72 25.05
CA LYS A 320 -9.74 3.53 25.51
C LYS A 320 -9.63 4.82 24.68
N ALA A 321 -9.65 5.95 25.36
CA ALA A 321 -9.53 7.27 24.76
C ALA A 321 -8.07 7.63 24.37
N TYR A 322 -7.44 6.83 23.51
CA TYR A 322 -6.04 7.06 23.06
C TYR A 322 -5.83 8.44 22.42
N HIS A 323 -6.88 9.03 21.82
CA HIS A 323 -6.93 10.40 21.32
C HIS A 323 -6.68 11.50 22.38
N ARG A 324 -6.55 11.15 23.66
CA ARG A 324 -6.18 12.07 24.75
C ARG A 324 -4.72 11.92 25.22
N VAL A 325 -4.00 10.91 24.71
CA VAL A 325 -2.65 10.57 25.15
C VAL A 325 -1.58 11.11 24.18
N THR A 326 -1.99 11.59 23.01
CA THR A 326 -1.13 12.17 21.97
C THR A 326 -1.68 13.51 21.51
N ASP A 327 -0.80 14.49 21.28
CA ASP A 327 -1.15 15.78 20.64
C ASP A 327 -1.56 15.62 19.15
N GLU A 328 -1.29 14.44 18.59
CA GLU A 328 -1.64 14.04 17.22
C GLU A 328 -2.97 13.28 17.16
N THR A 329 -3.65 13.38 16.02
CA THR A 329 -4.89 12.62 15.80
C THR A 329 -4.60 11.12 15.65
N VAL A 330 -5.15 10.30 16.56
CA VAL A 330 -5.11 8.83 16.46
C VAL A 330 -6.16 8.38 15.46
N ASP A 331 -5.72 7.79 14.34
CA ASP A 331 -6.61 7.35 13.26
C ASP A 331 -7.23 5.97 13.57
N TYR A 332 -6.41 5.02 14.05
CA TYR A 332 -6.81 3.65 14.43
C TYR A 332 -5.92 3.06 15.53
N VAL A 333 -6.45 2.07 16.26
CA VAL A 333 -5.69 1.25 17.22
C VAL A 333 -5.42 -0.13 16.61
N VAL A 334 -4.17 -0.59 16.67
CA VAL A 334 -3.76 -1.93 16.22
C VAL A 334 -3.69 -2.87 17.41
N MET A 335 -4.54 -3.90 17.37
CA MET A 335 -4.45 -5.08 18.23
C MET A 335 -3.41 -6.03 17.63
N PHE A 336 -2.21 -6.09 18.21
CA PHE A 336 -1.15 -6.98 17.75
C PHE A 336 -1.31 -8.38 18.35
N LEU A 337 -1.39 -9.40 17.48
CA LEU A 337 -1.55 -10.80 17.84
C LEU A 337 -0.31 -11.59 17.37
N PRO A 338 0.62 -11.97 18.26
CA PRO A 338 1.93 -12.50 17.88
C PRO A 338 1.90 -13.91 17.26
N ILE A 339 0.75 -14.59 17.22
CA ILE A 339 0.60 -15.92 16.62
C ILE A 339 -0.44 -15.87 15.50
N GLU A 340 0.02 -16.06 14.27
CA GLU A 340 -0.81 -16.05 13.06
C GLU A 340 -1.93 -17.12 13.10
N GLY A 341 -1.59 -18.34 13.55
CA GLY A 341 -2.56 -19.43 13.72
C GLY A 341 -3.66 -19.15 14.74
N ALA A 342 -3.45 -18.23 15.69
CA ALA A 342 -4.47 -17.80 16.64
C ALA A 342 -5.50 -16.87 16.00
N LEU A 343 -5.11 -16.10 14.97
CA LEU A 343 -6.06 -15.34 14.15
C LEU A 343 -6.85 -16.27 13.23
N SER A 344 -6.16 -17.19 12.56
CA SER A 344 -6.78 -18.11 11.59
C SER A 344 -7.90 -18.95 12.22
N GLU A 345 -7.69 -19.53 13.41
CA GLU A 345 -8.74 -20.30 14.08
C GLU A 345 -9.90 -19.42 14.58
N ALA A 346 -9.64 -18.16 14.96
CA ALA A 346 -10.69 -17.21 15.33
C ALA A 346 -11.55 -16.79 14.13
N LEU A 347 -10.92 -16.54 12.96
CA LEU A 347 -11.62 -16.25 11.70
C LEU A 347 -12.42 -17.45 11.17
N ARG A 348 -11.92 -18.68 11.35
CA ARG A 348 -12.67 -19.91 11.02
C ARG A 348 -13.92 -20.08 11.91
N ALA A 349 -13.85 -19.65 13.17
CA ALA A 349 -15.00 -19.65 14.07
C ALA A 349 -15.97 -18.49 13.83
N GLN A 350 -15.47 -17.33 13.38
CA GLN A 350 -16.27 -16.17 12.99
C GLN A 350 -15.57 -15.36 11.89
N GLY A 351 -16.04 -15.50 10.64
CA GLY A 351 -15.44 -14.82 9.48
C GLY A 351 -15.47 -13.28 9.57
N ASP A 352 -16.46 -12.71 10.24
CA ASP A 352 -16.65 -11.26 10.38
C ASP A 352 -15.93 -10.65 11.61
N LEU A 353 -14.95 -11.35 12.21
CA LEU A 353 -14.21 -10.81 13.35
C LEU A 353 -13.42 -9.53 12.98
N THR A 354 -12.93 -9.43 11.75
CA THR A 354 -12.21 -8.25 11.24
C THR A 354 -13.15 -7.06 11.01
N GLY A 355 -14.38 -7.30 10.51
CA GLY A 355 -15.40 -6.26 10.35
C GLY A 355 -15.82 -5.68 11.70
N TYR A 356 -16.15 -6.57 12.65
CA TYR A 356 -16.47 -6.23 14.04
C TYR A 356 -15.40 -5.34 14.73
N ALA A 357 -14.12 -5.60 14.45
CA ALA A 357 -13.02 -4.79 14.97
C ALA A 357 -12.94 -3.41 14.28
N LEU A 358 -13.09 -3.38 12.95
CA LEU A 358 -13.01 -2.15 12.16
C LEU A 358 -14.12 -1.15 12.50
N GLU A 359 -15.36 -1.63 12.73
CA GLU A 359 -16.49 -0.83 13.25
C GLU A 359 -16.17 -0.13 14.58
N ARG A 360 -15.20 -0.65 15.32
CA ARG A 360 -14.74 -0.19 16.65
C ARG A 360 -13.45 0.63 16.58
N HIS A 361 -13.00 1.00 15.38
CA HIS A 361 -11.70 1.65 15.12
C HIS A 361 -10.48 0.83 15.57
N VAL A 362 -10.62 -0.50 15.63
CA VAL A 362 -9.55 -1.44 15.97
C VAL A 362 -9.19 -2.31 14.76
N THR A 363 -7.92 -2.39 14.41
CA THR A 363 -7.42 -3.29 13.37
C THR A 363 -6.63 -4.42 14.01
N ILE A 364 -6.91 -5.67 13.66
CA ILE A 364 -6.14 -6.82 14.14
C ILE A 364 -4.95 -7.03 13.20
N ALA A 365 -3.73 -7.15 13.74
CA ALA A 365 -2.52 -7.43 12.96
C ALA A 365 -1.69 -8.57 13.56
N THR A 366 -1.26 -9.48 12.70
CA THR A 366 -0.26 -10.54 12.93
C THR A 366 1.15 -10.01 12.64
N PRO A 367 2.24 -10.75 12.95
CA PRO A 367 3.59 -10.31 12.59
C PRO A 367 3.74 -9.95 11.10
N THR A 368 3.17 -10.77 10.21
CA THR A 368 3.23 -10.58 8.77
C THR A 368 2.49 -9.34 8.31
N THR A 369 1.25 -9.14 8.79
CA THR A 369 0.41 -8.00 8.39
C THR A 369 0.86 -6.68 9.02
N LEU A 370 1.31 -6.71 10.28
CA LEU A 370 1.92 -5.54 10.92
C LEU A 370 3.21 -5.13 10.20
N MET A 371 4.07 -6.07 9.83
CA MET A 371 5.29 -5.77 9.09
C MET A 371 5.02 -5.08 7.75
N MET A 372 4.01 -5.55 7.00
CA MET A 372 3.59 -4.90 5.75
C MET A 372 3.08 -3.47 5.98
N ALA A 373 2.32 -3.24 7.06
CA ALA A 373 1.87 -1.90 7.43
C ALA A 373 3.05 -0.98 7.79
N LEU A 374 3.96 -1.42 8.69
CA LEU A 374 5.13 -0.63 9.10
C LEU A 374 6.07 -0.33 7.92
N ARG A 375 6.27 -1.27 6.99
CA ARG A 375 7.03 -1.04 5.74
C ARG A 375 6.37 -0.05 4.80
N THR A 376 5.04 -0.06 4.74
CA THR A 376 4.29 0.93 3.97
C THR A 376 4.49 2.32 4.59
N ILE A 377 4.40 2.43 5.93
CA ILE A 377 4.63 3.68 6.67
C ILE A 377 6.07 4.19 6.47
N GLU A 378 7.08 3.31 6.56
CA GLU A 378 8.48 3.68 6.29
C GLU A 378 8.66 4.22 4.87
N ASN A 379 8.09 3.56 3.86
CA ASN A 379 8.18 4.03 2.48
C ASN A 379 7.48 5.39 2.27
N VAL A 380 6.36 5.67 2.96
CA VAL A 380 5.75 7.02 2.94
C VAL A 380 6.68 8.04 3.60
N TRP A 381 7.29 7.72 4.75
CA TRP A 381 8.32 8.57 5.36
C TRP A 381 9.55 8.76 4.43
N ALA A 382 9.98 7.75 3.69
CA ALA A 382 11.07 7.84 2.74
C ALA A 382 10.73 8.75 1.54
N VAL A 383 9.47 8.82 1.13
CA VAL A 383 8.99 9.81 0.15
C VAL A 383 8.98 11.20 0.77
N GLU A 384 8.38 11.37 1.95
CA GLU A 384 8.29 12.66 2.66
C GLU A 384 9.68 13.29 2.92
N ARG A 385 10.64 12.50 3.42
CA ARG A 385 12.04 12.93 3.62
C ARG A 385 12.70 13.37 2.31
N ARG A 386 12.40 12.71 1.18
CA ARG A 386 12.92 13.09 -0.15
C ARG A 386 12.29 14.39 -0.65
N THR A 387 10.98 14.57 -0.50
CA THR A 387 10.26 15.80 -0.87
C THR A 387 10.81 17.01 -0.10
N ARG A 388 10.84 16.94 1.24
CA ARG A 388 11.33 18.03 2.10
C ARG A 388 12.79 18.41 1.80
N ASN A 389 13.65 17.42 1.52
CA ASN A 389 15.03 17.68 1.15
C ASN A 389 15.15 18.33 -0.25
N ALA A 390 14.29 17.96 -1.20
CA ALA A 390 14.25 18.61 -2.51
C ALA A 390 13.79 20.07 -2.42
N GLU A 391 12.82 20.38 -1.56
CA GLU A 391 12.38 21.75 -1.25
C GLU A 391 13.50 22.59 -0.61
N GLU A 392 14.22 22.04 0.38
CA GLU A 392 15.36 22.74 0.98
C GLU A 392 16.50 22.99 -0.02
N ILE A 393 16.78 22.02 -0.90
CA ILE A 393 17.76 22.20 -1.99
C ILE A 393 17.29 23.30 -2.96
N ALA A 394 16.01 23.36 -3.31
CA ALA A 394 15.46 24.39 -4.19
C ALA A 394 15.55 25.80 -3.58
N ASP A 395 15.20 25.97 -2.31
CA ASP A 395 15.36 27.25 -1.60
C ASP A 395 16.84 27.68 -1.52
N ARG A 396 17.73 26.75 -1.15
CA ARG A 396 19.19 27.02 -1.13
C ARG A 396 19.73 27.37 -2.51
N ALA A 397 19.26 26.72 -3.58
CA ALA A 397 19.64 27.01 -4.96
C ALA A 397 19.15 28.40 -5.41
N GLY A 398 17.93 28.79 -5.05
CA GLY A 398 17.39 30.15 -5.30
C GLY A 398 18.25 31.22 -4.62
N ARG A 399 18.51 31.07 -3.31
CA ARG A 399 19.38 32.01 -2.56
C ARG A 399 20.80 32.09 -3.13
N LEU A 400 21.34 30.97 -3.64
CA LEU A 400 22.65 30.94 -4.29
C LEU A 400 22.62 31.70 -5.62
N TYR A 401 21.55 31.53 -6.42
CA TYR A 401 21.36 32.25 -7.68
C TYR A 401 21.33 33.77 -7.44
N ASP A 402 20.55 34.25 -6.46
CA ASP A 402 20.47 35.68 -6.11
C ASP A 402 21.84 36.25 -5.70
N LYS A 403 22.65 35.47 -4.97
CA LYS A 403 24.02 35.87 -4.61
C LYS A 403 24.96 35.92 -5.79
N VAL A 404 24.83 35.02 -6.76
CA VAL A 404 25.62 35.06 -8.01
C VAL A 404 25.18 36.24 -8.89
N ALA A 405 23.88 36.51 -9.01
CA ALA A 405 23.36 37.65 -9.76
C ALA A 405 23.89 38.98 -9.20
N GLY A 406 23.74 39.22 -7.89
CA GLY A 406 24.26 40.44 -7.25
C GLY A 406 25.80 40.57 -7.31
N PHE A 407 26.54 39.45 -7.41
CA PHE A 407 27.98 39.49 -7.67
C PHE A 407 28.31 39.90 -9.11
N VAL A 408 27.55 39.43 -10.10
CA VAL A 408 27.69 39.84 -11.51
C VAL A 408 27.42 41.34 -11.66
N ASP A 409 26.35 41.87 -11.04
CA ASP A 409 26.03 43.30 -11.05
C ASP A 409 27.17 44.15 -10.45
N ALA A 410 27.71 43.73 -9.29
CA ALA A 410 28.84 44.41 -8.66
C ALA A 410 30.10 44.40 -9.56
N MET A 411 30.36 43.30 -10.27
CA MET A 411 31.48 43.21 -11.22
C MET A 411 31.28 44.09 -12.46
N GLN A 412 30.05 44.24 -12.96
CA GLN A 412 29.73 45.19 -14.03
C GLN A 412 29.94 46.65 -13.59
N GLU A 413 29.58 46.98 -12.35
CA GLU A 413 29.83 48.31 -11.77
C GLU A 413 31.35 48.58 -11.65
N VAL A 414 32.13 47.61 -11.17
CA VAL A 414 33.60 47.71 -11.11
C VAL A 414 34.21 47.93 -12.50
N GLY A 415 33.76 47.19 -13.53
CA GLY A 415 34.19 47.40 -14.91
C GLY A 415 33.91 48.83 -15.39
N THR A 416 32.69 49.33 -15.15
CA THR A 416 32.30 50.69 -15.49
C THR A 416 33.17 51.75 -14.82
N ARG A 417 33.52 51.55 -13.54
CA ARG A 417 34.44 52.45 -12.79
C ARG A 417 35.88 52.39 -13.30
N LEU A 418 36.37 51.22 -13.72
CA LEU A 418 37.68 51.08 -14.36
C LEU A 418 37.74 51.77 -15.73
N ASP A 419 36.69 51.68 -16.53
CA ASP A 419 36.58 52.40 -17.81
C ASP A 419 36.57 53.92 -17.62
N GLN A 420 35.97 54.41 -16.53
CA GLN A 420 36.03 55.84 -16.15
C GLN A 420 37.44 56.25 -15.71
N ALA A 421 38.08 55.47 -14.84
CA ALA A 421 39.45 55.72 -14.38
C ALA A 421 40.46 55.75 -15.55
N THR A 422 40.32 54.81 -16.50
CA THR A 422 41.16 54.73 -17.70
C THR A 422 41.01 55.96 -18.60
N ARG A 423 39.77 56.44 -18.80
CA ARG A 423 39.49 57.69 -19.54
C ARG A 423 40.03 58.93 -18.83
N ALA A 424 39.91 59.00 -17.50
CA ALA A 424 40.49 60.09 -16.72
C ALA A 424 42.03 60.11 -16.81
N HIS A 425 42.68 58.94 -16.72
CA HIS A 425 44.13 58.79 -16.90
C HIS A 425 44.57 59.23 -18.31
N GLY A 426 43.91 58.75 -19.36
CA GLY A 426 44.20 59.18 -20.75
C GLY A 426 44.04 60.68 -20.96
N THR A 427 43.02 61.30 -20.34
CA THR A 427 42.82 62.76 -20.36
C THR A 427 43.95 63.51 -19.65
N ALA A 428 44.43 62.99 -18.51
CA ALA A 428 45.57 63.56 -17.79
C ALA A 428 46.86 63.46 -18.60
N MET A 429 47.13 62.30 -19.22
CA MET A 429 48.31 62.10 -20.07
C MET A 429 48.27 62.96 -21.33
N SER A 430 47.10 63.14 -21.93
CA SER A 430 46.91 64.07 -23.06
C SER A 430 47.23 65.52 -22.68
N ARG A 431 46.80 65.99 -21.50
CA ARG A 431 47.17 67.33 -21.00
C ARG A 431 48.65 67.44 -20.67
N LEU A 432 49.27 66.35 -20.22
CA LEU A 432 50.67 66.32 -19.78
C LEU A 432 51.65 66.31 -20.98
N SER A 433 51.50 65.33 -21.90
CA SER A 433 52.51 65.02 -22.93
C SER A 433 52.00 64.79 -24.35
N THR A 434 50.81 64.23 -24.58
CA THR A 434 50.42 63.75 -25.93
C THR A 434 49.39 64.60 -26.68
N GLY A 435 48.67 65.51 -25.99
CA GLY A 435 47.63 66.35 -26.60
C GLY A 435 48.19 67.61 -27.27
N SER A 436 47.39 68.21 -28.17
CA SER A 436 47.72 69.52 -28.74
C SER A 436 47.77 70.58 -27.64
N GLY A 437 48.88 71.31 -27.54
CA GLY A 437 49.11 72.30 -26.48
C GLY A 437 49.42 71.71 -25.09
N ASN A 438 49.85 70.46 -25.00
CA ASN A 438 50.21 69.81 -23.74
C ASN A 438 51.33 70.54 -22.96
N VAL A 439 51.36 70.33 -21.64
CA VAL A 439 52.24 71.06 -20.71
C VAL A 439 53.73 70.89 -21.06
N ILE A 440 54.19 69.69 -21.40
CA ILE A 440 55.59 69.44 -21.75
C ILE A 440 55.99 70.19 -23.03
N GLY A 441 55.16 70.14 -24.07
CA GLY A 441 55.37 70.89 -25.32
C GLY A 441 55.37 72.40 -25.10
N GLN A 442 54.52 72.93 -24.22
CA GLN A 442 54.56 74.35 -23.85
C GLN A 442 55.83 74.72 -23.07
N VAL A 443 56.31 73.85 -22.17
CA VAL A 443 57.52 74.08 -21.37
C VAL A 443 58.79 74.06 -22.25
N GLU A 444 58.93 73.11 -23.18
CA GLU A 444 60.05 73.11 -24.13
C GLU A 444 59.95 74.28 -25.13
N LYS A 445 58.75 74.72 -25.54
CA LYS A 445 58.58 75.94 -26.35
C LYS A 445 58.96 77.22 -25.58
N LEU A 446 58.73 77.26 -24.27
CA LEU A 446 59.18 78.35 -23.39
C LEU A 446 60.72 78.37 -23.26
N ARG A 447 61.35 77.19 -23.28
CA ARG A 447 62.80 77.02 -23.27
C ARG A 447 63.44 77.47 -24.59
N SER A 448 62.89 77.10 -25.75
CA SER A 448 63.39 77.58 -27.05
C SER A 448 63.25 79.09 -27.24
N LEU A 449 62.27 79.72 -26.59
CA LEU A 449 62.10 81.18 -26.51
C LEU A 449 63.05 81.88 -25.50
N GLY A 450 64.05 81.18 -24.96
CA GLY A 450 65.15 81.78 -24.19
C GLY A 450 65.06 81.67 -22.66
N ALA A 451 64.14 80.88 -22.11
CA ALA A 451 64.11 80.63 -20.67
C ALA A 451 65.33 79.82 -20.20
N LYS A 452 66.11 80.35 -19.23
CA LYS A 452 67.30 79.68 -18.68
C LYS A 452 66.92 78.46 -17.84
N THR A 453 67.10 77.25 -18.38
CA THR A 453 66.86 75.97 -17.69
C THR A 453 68.14 75.12 -17.61
N SER A 454 68.34 74.39 -16.51
CA SER A 454 69.54 73.56 -16.27
C SER A 454 69.35 72.05 -16.47
N LYS A 455 68.13 71.57 -16.75
CA LYS A 455 67.79 70.16 -17.03
C LYS A 455 66.66 70.10 -18.07
N SER A 456 66.64 69.06 -18.90
CA SER A 456 65.55 68.76 -19.84
C SER A 456 64.63 67.66 -19.32
N ILE A 457 63.40 67.59 -19.86
CA ILE A 457 62.45 66.51 -19.58
C ILE A 457 62.38 65.61 -20.81
N ALA A 458 63.04 64.45 -20.74
CA ALA A 458 62.96 63.46 -21.82
C ALA A 458 61.60 62.75 -21.77
N VAL A 459 60.76 63.01 -22.77
CA VAL A 459 59.48 62.30 -22.97
C VAL A 459 59.57 61.54 -24.27
N GLN A 460 59.54 60.21 -24.16
CA GLN A 460 59.37 59.35 -25.32
C GLN A 460 57.90 59.43 -25.75
N SER A 461 57.62 60.19 -26.80
CA SER A 461 56.40 60.02 -27.59
C SER A 461 56.56 58.80 -28.48
N GLU A 462 55.58 57.89 -28.47
CA GLU A 462 55.60 56.68 -29.31
C GLU A 462 55.20 56.95 -30.77
N ASP A 463 54.69 58.15 -31.10
CA ASP A 463 54.44 58.56 -32.49
C ASP A 463 55.65 59.28 -33.10
N GLY A 464 56.32 58.59 -34.01
CA GLY A 464 57.44 59.10 -34.81
C GLY A 464 56.99 60.05 -35.91
N GLY A 465 56.75 61.32 -35.57
CA GLY A 465 56.59 62.42 -36.52
C GLY A 465 57.79 63.36 -36.49
N ALA A 466 58.70 63.24 -37.46
CA ALA A 466 59.84 64.15 -37.56
C ALA A 466 59.36 65.58 -37.90
N ILE A 467 59.81 66.55 -37.11
CA ILE A 467 59.75 67.97 -37.48
C ILE A 467 61.15 68.32 -38.00
N GLU A 468 61.28 68.49 -39.31
CA GLU A 468 62.51 69.01 -39.91
C GLU A 468 62.67 70.48 -39.54
N ASP A 469 63.80 70.81 -38.91
CA ASP A 469 64.21 72.17 -38.60
C ASP A 469 64.92 72.77 -39.82
N GLN A 470 64.20 73.54 -40.63
CA GLN A 470 64.83 74.33 -41.70
C GLN A 470 65.38 75.64 -41.12
N GLY A 471 66.57 75.53 -40.53
CA GLY A 471 67.42 76.66 -40.18
C GLY A 471 68.10 77.25 -41.41
N ASP A 472 67.86 78.53 -41.65
CA ASP A 472 68.39 79.34 -42.76
C ASP A 472 69.87 79.71 -42.51
N ASP A 473 70.80 78.99 -43.15
CA ASP A 473 72.25 79.32 -43.14
C ASP A 473 72.54 80.51 -44.07
N GLY A 474 72.33 81.72 -43.56
CA GLY A 474 72.74 82.96 -44.22
C GLY A 474 74.26 83.15 -44.20
N GLU A 475 74.86 83.22 -45.39
CA GLU A 475 76.29 83.49 -45.60
C GLU A 475 76.79 84.74 -44.85
N ARG A 476 78.01 84.65 -44.29
CA ARG A 476 78.93 85.81 -44.27
C ARG A 476 80.40 85.42 -44.20
N GLU A 477 81.14 86.04 -45.10
CA GLU A 477 82.56 85.87 -45.40
C GLU A 477 83.49 86.39 -44.30
N GLU A 478 84.74 85.93 -44.36
CA GLU A 478 85.98 86.66 -43.99
C GLU A 478 86.16 87.16 -42.53
N SER A 479 87.36 87.24 -41.95
CA SER A 479 88.74 87.01 -42.41
C SER A 479 89.66 86.96 -41.18
N GLY A 480 90.96 86.65 -41.36
CA GLY A 480 92.00 87.15 -40.45
C GLY A 480 92.84 86.10 -39.71
N GLU A 481 94.10 86.01 -40.14
CA GLU A 481 95.27 85.47 -39.43
C GLU A 481 95.46 86.14 -38.04
N ALA A 482 96.23 85.61 -37.09
CA ALA A 482 97.36 84.67 -37.16
C ALA A 482 97.52 83.80 -35.91
#